data_AF-A0A955SMC3-F1
#
_entry.id   AF-A0A955SMC3-F1
#
_cell.length_a   1.000
_cell.length_b   1.000
_cell.length_c   1.000
_cell.angle_alpha   90.00
_cell.angle_beta   90.00
_cell.angle_gamma   90.00
#
_symmetry.space_group_name_H-M   'P 1'
#
loop_
_entity.id
_entity.type
_entity.pdbx_description
1 polymer ?
#
loop_
_entity_poly.entity_id
_entity_poly.type
_entity_poly.pdbx_seq_one_letter_code
_entity_poly.pdbx_strand_id
1 'polypeptide(L)'
;PDSSLRNTGDPSFVTEVEEESVSQSTSEKVERPTLKFPYPEISQEGLEPYSGKQVLLVGGDFRFKEDYEHFFQLCNAEVAYFPSIIQLEKHGMKNTVREVNLVIAFGGAIQEPGLFRLRKVCSDYGRYLLENPSSGLVSLSQKMKSLAKEIQFEID
;
A
#
# COMPACT_ATOMS: atom_id res chain seq x y z
N PRO A 1 2.85 65.69 6.20
CA PRO A 1 3.23 64.73 7.26
C PRO A 1 4.37 63.84 6.74
N ASP A 2 5.60 64.16 7.16
CA ASP A 2 6.34 63.44 8.22
C ASP A 2 6.86 62.08 7.73
N SER A 3 8.08 61.62 7.98
CA SER A 3 9.15 62.16 8.79
C SER A 3 10.43 61.39 8.45
N SER A 4 11.55 62.05 8.69
CA SER A 4 12.91 61.55 8.61
C SER A 4 13.14 60.26 9.40
N LEU A 5 13.83 59.28 8.82
CA LEU A 5 14.60 58.29 9.58
C LEU A 5 15.96 58.10 8.91
N ARG A 6 16.93 58.87 9.40
CA ARG A 6 18.31 58.39 9.49
C ARG A 6 18.33 57.28 10.54
N ASN A 7 18.94 56.14 10.22
CA ASN A 7 19.71 55.46 11.25
C ASN A 7 20.91 54.75 10.63
N THR A 8 22.05 55.11 11.18
CA THR A 8 23.42 54.70 10.92
C THR A 8 23.72 53.38 11.62
N GLY A 9 24.53 52.49 11.01
CA GLY A 9 25.22 51.44 11.77
C GLY A 9 25.55 50.18 10.97
N ASP A 10 26.65 50.21 10.23
CA ASP A 10 27.58 49.08 10.08
C ASP A 10 28.69 49.30 11.16
N PRO A 11 29.52 48.35 11.64
CA PRO A 11 29.80 47.01 11.12
C PRO A 11 30.17 45.90 12.14
N SER A 12 30.48 44.72 11.61
CA SER A 12 31.46 43.72 12.13
C SER A 12 31.05 42.75 13.25
N PHE A 13 30.84 41.48 12.90
CA PHE A 13 31.50 40.35 13.60
C PHE A 13 31.59 39.10 12.70
N VAL A 14 32.82 38.72 12.36
CA VAL A 14 33.43 37.38 12.19
C VAL A 14 32.44 36.20 12.03
N THR A 15 32.55 35.33 11.01
CA THR A 15 33.39 34.12 11.08
C THR A 15 33.72 33.53 9.70
N GLU A 16 34.93 32.99 9.66
CA GLU A 16 35.67 32.31 8.60
C GLU A 16 35.05 30.97 8.17
N VAL A 17 34.95 30.80 6.86
CA VAL A 17 35.55 29.75 6.00
C VAL A 17 35.89 28.35 6.59
N GLU A 18 35.45 27.34 5.81
CA GLU A 18 35.96 25.96 5.64
C GLU A 18 35.82 24.92 6.77
N GLU A 19 35.17 23.78 6.49
CA GLU A 19 35.85 22.59 5.95
C GLU A 19 34.84 21.48 5.63
N GLU A 20 35.05 20.87 4.46
CA GLU A 20 34.57 19.52 4.15
C GLU A 20 34.90 18.55 5.28
N SER A 21 33.93 17.75 5.70
CA SER A 21 34.22 16.46 6.28
C SER A 21 33.25 15.43 5.73
N VAL A 22 33.73 14.76 4.68
CA VAL A 22 33.27 13.44 4.26
C VAL A 22 33.39 12.51 5.46
N SER A 23 32.28 12.29 6.16
CA SER A 23 32.18 11.21 7.14
C SER A 23 31.40 10.08 6.51
N GLN A 24 32.14 9.06 6.09
CA GLN A 24 31.63 7.78 5.64
C GLN A 24 30.67 7.22 6.69
N SER A 25 29.37 7.30 6.42
CA SER A 25 28.37 6.53 7.14
C SER A 25 28.59 5.07 6.79
N THR A 26 29.34 4.36 7.63
CA THR A 26 29.32 2.91 7.70
C THR A 26 27.87 2.50 7.96
N SER A 27 27.17 2.18 6.88
CA SER A 27 25.89 1.48 6.95
C SER A 27 26.17 0.12 7.54
N GLU A 28 26.13 0.02 8.87
CA GLU A 28 25.65 -1.18 9.51
C GLU A 28 24.28 -1.46 8.88
N LYS A 29 24.25 -2.41 7.94
CA LYS A 29 23.03 -3.11 7.60
C LYS A 29 22.56 -3.71 8.92
N VAL A 30 21.68 -2.99 9.59
CA VAL A 30 20.79 -3.57 10.58
C VAL A 30 20.02 -4.63 9.80
N GLU A 31 20.51 -5.87 9.82
CA GLU A 31 19.71 -7.04 9.47
C GLU A 31 18.53 -7.00 10.43
N ARG A 32 17.45 -6.36 9.97
CA ARG A 32 16.15 -6.50 10.61
C ARG A 32 15.95 -8.02 10.68
N PRO A 33 15.71 -8.59 11.87
CA PRO A 33 15.38 -9.99 11.96
C PRO A 33 14.23 -10.21 10.99
N THR A 34 14.43 -11.09 10.01
CA THR A 34 13.38 -11.54 9.11
C THR A 34 12.38 -12.26 10.00
N LEU A 35 11.43 -11.49 10.54
CA LEU A 35 10.28 -11.98 11.27
C LEU A 35 9.68 -13.06 10.38
N LYS A 36 9.87 -14.32 10.79
CA LYS A 36 9.32 -15.45 10.06
C LYS A 36 7.82 -15.20 9.95
N PHE A 37 7.32 -15.19 8.72
CA PHE A 37 5.92 -14.98 8.43
C PHE A 37 5.08 -15.92 9.33
N PRO A 38 4.14 -15.40 10.14
CA PRO A 38 3.55 -16.15 11.25
C PRO A 38 2.58 -17.26 10.82
N TYR A 39 2.45 -17.50 9.52
CA TYR A 39 1.54 -18.49 8.93
C TYR A 39 2.32 -19.55 8.13
N PRO A 40 2.72 -20.67 8.77
CA PRO A 40 3.49 -21.72 8.09
C PRO A 40 2.71 -22.42 6.96
N GLU A 41 1.37 -22.36 7.01
CA GLU A 41 0.45 -22.91 6.01
C GLU A 41 0.47 -22.13 4.69
N ILE A 42 0.98 -20.89 4.69
CA ILE A 42 0.92 -19.99 3.55
C ILE A 42 2.27 -20.03 2.82
N SER A 43 2.25 -20.61 1.63
CA SER A 43 3.36 -20.67 0.68
C SER A 43 3.08 -19.83 -0.57
N GLN A 44 4.15 -19.48 -1.29
CA GLN A 44 4.10 -18.80 -2.59
C GLN A 44 3.41 -19.63 -3.69
N GLU A 45 3.41 -20.95 -3.56
CA GLU A 45 2.86 -21.87 -4.56
C GLU A 45 1.40 -21.54 -4.91
N GLY A 46 1.13 -21.32 -6.20
CA GLY A 46 -0.20 -20.99 -6.72
C GLY A 46 -0.55 -19.49 -6.67
N LEU A 47 0.42 -18.63 -6.33
CA LEU A 47 0.27 -17.16 -6.33
C LEU A 47 1.06 -16.48 -7.46
N GLU A 48 1.73 -17.25 -8.31
CA GLU A 48 2.55 -16.78 -9.43
C GLU A 48 1.80 -15.81 -10.37
N PRO A 49 0.49 -16.01 -10.67
CA PRO A 49 -0.26 -15.07 -11.53
C PRO A 49 -0.35 -13.64 -10.98
N TYR A 50 -0.13 -13.43 -9.68
CA TYR A 50 -0.18 -12.11 -9.05
C TYR A 50 1.16 -11.37 -9.05
N SER A 51 2.23 -11.99 -9.57
CA SER A 51 3.55 -11.37 -9.59
C SER A 51 3.61 -10.11 -10.44
N GLY A 52 4.14 -9.03 -9.86
CA GLY A 52 4.21 -7.71 -10.47
C GLY A 52 2.85 -7.02 -10.64
N LYS A 53 1.78 -7.58 -10.04
CA LYS A 53 0.43 -6.99 -10.12
C LYS A 53 0.22 -5.99 -8.98
N GLN A 54 -0.57 -4.97 -9.26
CA GLN A 54 -1.05 -4.03 -8.25
C GLN A 54 -2.37 -4.54 -7.65
N VAL A 55 -2.41 -4.61 -6.32
CA VAL A 55 -3.52 -5.12 -5.53
C VAL A 55 -4.06 -4.02 -4.62
N LEU A 56 -5.36 -3.78 -4.69
CA LEU A 56 -6.08 -2.88 -3.80
C LEU A 56 -6.77 -3.69 -2.69
N LEU A 57 -6.38 -3.49 -1.46
CA LEU A 57 -7.05 -4.03 -0.27
C LEU A 57 -7.99 -2.97 0.31
N VAL A 58 -9.26 -3.33 0.47
CA VAL A 58 -10.28 -2.46 1.05
C VAL A 58 -10.93 -3.15 2.24
N GLY A 59 -11.00 -2.43 3.35
CA GLY A 59 -11.46 -2.99 4.62
C GLY A 59 -10.37 -3.82 5.29
N GLY A 60 -10.79 -4.80 6.08
CA GLY A 60 -9.89 -5.67 6.82
C GLY A 60 -9.55 -5.09 8.18
N ASP A 61 -8.96 -5.92 9.02
CA ASP A 61 -8.50 -5.48 10.32
C ASP A 61 -7.11 -4.88 10.19
N PHE A 62 -6.96 -3.61 10.58
CA PHE A 62 -5.71 -2.86 10.47
C PHE A 62 -4.56 -3.52 11.25
N ARG A 63 -4.87 -4.33 12.27
CA ARG A 63 -3.88 -5.06 13.06
C ARG A 63 -3.11 -6.08 12.22
N PHE A 64 -3.69 -6.54 11.10
CA PHE A 64 -3.05 -7.46 10.16
C PHE A 64 -2.46 -6.73 8.94
N LYS A 65 -2.25 -5.41 8.99
CA LYS A 65 -1.71 -4.66 7.84
C LYS A 65 -0.34 -5.18 7.39
N GLU A 66 0.60 -5.29 8.33
CA GLU A 66 1.97 -5.79 8.04
C GLU A 66 1.93 -7.24 7.55
N ASP A 67 1.01 -8.03 8.11
CA ASP A 67 0.72 -9.39 7.71
C ASP A 67 0.25 -9.46 6.24
N TYR A 68 -0.66 -8.58 5.81
CA TYR A 68 -1.06 -8.49 4.39
C TYR A 68 0.13 -8.07 3.53
N GLU A 69 0.88 -7.05 3.91
CA GLU A 69 2.04 -6.57 3.16
C GLU A 69 3.07 -7.69 2.96
N HIS A 70 3.40 -8.45 4.01
CA HIS A 70 4.27 -9.62 3.91
C HIS A 70 3.68 -10.71 2.99
N PHE A 71 2.39 -10.99 3.09
CA PHE A 71 1.73 -11.98 2.24
C PHE A 71 1.85 -11.65 0.75
N PHE A 72 1.64 -10.39 0.36
CA PHE A 72 1.75 -9.98 -1.04
C PHE A 72 3.21 -9.82 -1.50
N GLN A 73 4.15 -9.58 -0.58
CA GLN A 73 5.58 -9.67 -0.88
C GLN A 73 5.98 -11.09 -1.30
N LEU A 74 5.36 -12.14 -0.75
CA LEU A 74 5.64 -13.53 -1.17
C LEU A 74 5.39 -13.76 -2.66
N CYS A 75 4.46 -13.02 -3.27
CA CYS A 75 4.19 -13.10 -4.70
C CYS A 75 4.69 -11.89 -5.49
N ASN A 76 5.54 -11.01 -4.93
CA ASN A 76 6.02 -9.78 -5.59
C ASN A 76 4.88 -8.88 -6.10
N ALA A 77 3.75 -8.82 -5.38
CA ALA A 77 2.65 -7.92 -5.69
C ALA A 77 2.79 -6.60 -4.92
N GLU A 78 2.44 -5.49 -5.55
CA GLU A 78 2.36 -4.18 -4.90
C GLU A 78 0.98 -3.99 -4.28
N VAL A 79 0.92 -3.45 -3.07
CA VAL A 79 -0.34 -3.34 -2.31
C VAL A 79 -0.65 -1.89 -1.96
N ALA A 80 -1.88 -1.47 -2.29
CA ALA A 80 -2.51 -0.29 -1.72
C ALA A 80 -3.56 -0.73 -0.69
N TYR A 81 -3.50 -0.21 0.54
CA TYR A 81 -4.41 -0.59 1.62
C TYR A 81 -5.28 0.58 2.10
N PHE A 82 -6.59 0.38 2.09
CA PHE A 82 -7.58 1.30 2.66
C PHE A 82 -8.40 0.60 3.74
N PRO A 83 -8.25 0.98 5.02
CA PRO A 83 -8.99 0.38 6.15
C PRO A 83 -10.52 0.39 6.02
N SER A 84 -11.07 1.27 5.18
CA SER A 84 -12.51 1.35 4.96
C SER A 84 -12.84 1.86 3.56
N ILE A 85 -14.04 1.54 3.10
CA ILE A 85 -14.54 2.05 1.82
C ILE A 85 -14.65 3.58 1.80
N ILE A 86 -14.98 4.21 2.93
CA ILE A 86 -15.09 5.67 3.05
C ILE A 86 -13.74 6.34 2.79
N GLN A 87 -12.64 5.75 3.25
CA GLN A 87 -11.30 6.28 3.00
C GLN A 87 -10.90 6.13 1.53
N LEU A 88 -11.25 5.00 0.91
CA LEU A 88 -11.06 4.81 -0.54
C LEU A 88 -11.89 5.83 -1.35
N GLU A 89 -13.14 6.08 -0.96
CA GLU A 89 -14.00 7.09 -1.61
C GLU A 89 -13.40 8.49 -1.51
N LYS A 90 -12.89 8.87 -0.32
CA LYS A 90 -12.21 10.16 -0.12
C LYS A 90 -10.93 10.31 -0.94
N HIS A 91 -10.20 9.22 -1.14
CA HIS A 91 -8.99 9.22 -1.94
C HIS A 91 -9.27 9.25 -3.46
N GLY A 92 -10.40 8.69 -3.88
CA GLY A 92 -10.84 8.68 -5.28
C GLY A 92 -10.98 7.26 -5.83
N MET A 93 -11.94 6.49 -5.30
CA MET A 93 -12.20 5.08 -5.64
C MET A 93 -12.06 4.73 -7.11
N LYS A 94 -12.64 5.53 -8.02
CA LYS A 94 -12.61 5.24 -9.45
C LYS A 94 -11.19 5.26 -10.03
N ASN A 95 -10.39 6.24 -9.63
CA ASN A 95 -9.01 6.38 -10.09
C ASN A 95 -8.16 5.23 -9.53
N THR A 96 -8.29 4.97 -8.24
CA THR A 96 -7.55 3.89 -7.58
C THR A 96 -7.90 2.51 -8.14
N VAL A 97 -9.17 2.20 -8.33
CA VAL A 97 -9.59 0.90 -8.92
C VAL A 97 -9.08 0.77 -10.35
N ARG A 98 -9.07 1.86 -11.13
CA ARG A 98 -8.56 1.83 -12.51
C ARG A 98 -7.08 1.44 -12.59
N GLU A 99 -6.28 1.81 -11.61
CA GLU A 99 -4.82 1.60 -11.61
C GLU A 99 -4.40 0.17 -11.21
N VAL A 100 -5.27 -0.56 -10.51
CA VAL A 100 -4.93 -1.89 -9.99
C VAL A 100 -5.42 -3.03 -10.88
N ASN A 101 -4.83 -4.23 -10.71
CA ASN A 101 -5.24 -5.45 -11.40
C ASN A 101 -6.27 -6.26 -10.62
N LEU A 102 -6.18 -6.23 -9.28
CA LEU A 102 -7.03 -6.99 -8.37
C LEU A 102 -7.49 -6.09 -7.23
N VAL A 103 -8.78 -6.13 -6.93
CA VAL A 103 -9.37 -5.53 -5.74
C VAL A 103 -9.77 -6.64 -4.79
N ILE A 104 -9.42 -6.52 -3.52
CA ILE A 104 -9.82 -7.46 -2.47
C ILE A 104 -10.63 -6.68 -1.44
N ALA A 105 -11.89 -7.06 -1.31
CA ALA A 105 -12.83 -6.47 -0.37
C ALA A 105 -13.02 -7.43 0.81
N PHE A 106 -12.68 -6.97 2.01
CA PHE A 106 -12.97 -7.72 3.22
C PHE A 106 -14.44 -7.49 3.62
N GLY A 107 -15.34 -8.35 3.12
CA GLY A 107 -16.79 -8.19 3.24
C GLY A 107 -17.32 -8.12 4.69
N GLY A 108 -16.61 -8.71 5.66
CA GLY A 108 -16.94 -8.54 7.08
C GLY A 108 -16.69 -7.11 7.61
N ALA A 109 -15.83 -6.34 6.94
CA ALA A 109 -15.48 -4.96 7.29
C ALA A 109 -16.20 -3.92 6.42
N ILE A 110 -16.75 -4.31 5.26
CA ILE A 110 -17.44 -3.41 4.33
C ILE A 110 -18.91 -3.78 4.25
N GLN A 111 -19.79 -2.86 4.68
CA GLN A 111 -21.23 -3.05 4.60
C GLN A 111 -21.82 -2.47 3.31
N GLU A 112 -23.03 -2.90 2.99
CA GLU A 112 -23.86 -2.25 1.97
C GLU A 112 -24.29 -0.84 2.45
N PRO A 113 -24.45 0.15 1.55
CA PRO A 113 -24.34 0.07 0.08
C PRO A 113 -22.91 0.24 -0.47
N GLY A 114 -21.89 0.24 0.39
CA GLY A 114 -20.50 0.44 -0.03
C GLY A 114 -20.00 -0.68 -0.95
N LEU A 115 -20.22 -1.92 -0.56
CA LEU A 115 -19.76 -3.08 -1.32
C LEU A 115 -20.40 -3.14 -2.72
N PHE A 116 -21.70 -2.84 -2.84
CA PHE A 116 -22.35 -2.67 -4.14
C PHE A 116 -21.67 -1.63 -5.03
N ARG A 117 -21.30 -0.46 -4.49
CA ARG A 117 -20.58 0.56 -5.27
C ARG A 117 -19.22 0.08 -5.73
N LEU A 118 -18.48 -0.60 -4.87
CA LEU A 118 -17.16 -1.16 -5.22
C LEU A 118 -17.27 -2.20 -6.34
N ARG A 119 -18.24 -3.13 -6.25
CA ARG A 119 -18.54 -4.10 -7.32
C ARG A 119 -18.80 -3.40 -8.66
N LYS A 120 -19.65 -2.37 -8.64
CA LYS A 120 -19.97 -1.60 -9.84
C LYS A 120 -18.73 -0.95 -10.45
N VAL A 121 -17.91 -0.29 -9.64
CA VAL A 121 -16.68 0.36 -10.13
C VAL A 121 -15.67 -0.66 -10.67
N CYS A 122 -15.52 -1.82 -10.03
CA CYS A 122 -14.66 -2.88 -10.55
C CYS A 122 -15.16 -3.39 -11.91
N SER A 123 -16.49 -3.60 -12.04
CA SER A 123 -17.11 -4.00 -13.31
C SER A 123 -16.93 -2.96 -14.40
N ASP A 124 -17.10 -1.67 -14.10
CA ASP A 124 -16.96 -0.57 -15.06
C ASP A 124 -15.54 -0.48 -15.65
N TYR A 125 -14.52 -0.92 -14.90
CA TYR A 125 -13.10 -0.89 -15.33
C TYR A 125 -12.53 -2.28 -15.66
N GLY A 126 -13.36 -3.33 -15.70
CA GLY A 126 -12.90 -4.70 -15.97
C GLY A 126 -11.86 -5.20 -14.97
N ARG A 127 -12.00 -4.85 -13.68
CA ARG A 127 -11.08 -5.27 -12.60
C ARG A 127 -11.65 -6.45 -11.84
N TYR A 128 -10.78 -7.40 -11.49
CA TYR A 128 -11.16 -8.52 -10.65
C TYR A 128 -11.46 -8.04 -9.24
N LEU A 129 -12.60 -8.45 -8.70
CA LEU A 129 -12.98 -8.21 -7.31
C LEU A 129 -13.06 -9.55 -6.58
N LEU A 130 -12.20 -9.71 -5.58
CA LEU A 130 -12.25 -10.83 -4.66
C LEU A 130 -12.91 -10.40 -3.33
N GLU A 131 -14.09 -10.92 -3.07
CA GLU A 131 -14.76 -10.71 -1.79
C GLU A 131 -14.34 -11.78 -0.79
N ASN A 132 -13.63 -11.36 0.26
CA ASN A 132 -13.20 -12.21 1.35
C ASN A 132 -14.02 -11.89 2.62
N PRO A 133 -14.88 -12.78 3.13
CA PRO A 133 -15.74 -12.45 4.27
C PRO A 133 -14.96 -12.29 5.58
N SER A 134 -13.74 -12.82 5.66
CA SER A 134 -12.88 -12.79 6.83
C SER A 134 -11.64 -11.93 6.60
N SER A 135 -11.17 -11.21 7.62
CA SER A 135 -9.87 -10.54 7.64
C SER A 135 -8.69 -11.52 7.73
N GLY A 136 -8.92 -12.83 7.84
CA GLY A 136 -7.87 -13.83 8.00
C GLY A 136 -7.08 -14.11 6.70
N LEU A 137 -5.75 -14.12 6.82
CA LEU A 137 -4.82 -14.40 5.72
C LEU A 137 -4.91 -15.82 5.16
N VAL A 138 -5.20 -16.82 5.98
CA VAL A 138 -5.32 -18.22 5.51
C VAL A 138 -6.49 -18.36 4.52
N SER A 139 -7.65 -17.78 4.86
CA SER A 139 -8.81 -17.72 3.97
C SER A 139 -8.51 -16.94 2.70
N LEU A 140 -7.80 -15.82 2.83
CA LEU A 140 -7.39 -15.00 1.68
C LEU A 140 -6.49 -15.81 0.73
N SER A 141 -5.47 -16.49 1.26
CA SER A 141 -4.53 -17.30 0.48
C SER A 141 -5.25 -18.39 -0.32
N GLN A 142 -6.15 -19.15 0.31
CA GLN A 142 -6.91 -20.20 -0.36
C GLN A 142 -7.80 -19.65 -1.49
N LYS A 143 -8.45 -18.52 -1.24
CA LYS A 143 -9.28 -17.85 -2.25
C LYS A 143 -8.47 -17.32 -3.41
N MET A 144 -7.32 -16.70 -3.16
CA MET A 144 -6.42 -16.25 -4.21
C MET A 144 -5.89 -17.42 -5.03
N LYS A 145 -5.45 -18.52 -4.40
CA LYS A 145 -5.01 -19.72 -5.13
C LYS A 145 -6.14 -20.34 -5.98
N SER A 146 -7.39 -20.20 -5.56
CA SER A 146 -8.54 -20.68 -6.34
C SER A 146 -8.79 -19.76 -7.54
N LEU A 147 -8.82 -18.45 -7.30
CA LEU A 147 -9.00 -17.43 -8.33
C LEU A 147 -7.86 -17.44 -9.36
N ALA A 148 -6.63 -17.74 -8.94
CA ALA A 148 -5.47 -17.89 -9.81
C ALA A 148 -5.66 -18.94 -10.91
N LYS A 149 -6.50 -19.97 -10.67
CA LYS A 149 -6.83 -20.99 -11.67
C LYS A 149 -7.82 -20.48 -12.73
N GLU A 150 -8.52 -19.41 -12.43
CA GLU A 150 -9.58 -18.83 -13.28
C GLU A 150 -9.08 -17.61 -14.07
N ILE A 151 -8.09 -16.89 -13.54
CA ILE A 151 -7.60 -15.66 -14.17
C ILE A 151 -6.59 -15.97 -15.29
N GLN A 152 -6.91 -15.52 -16.51
CA GLN A 152 -5.90 -15.15 -17.52
C GLN A 152 -5.65 -13.66 -17.38
N PHE A 153 -4.58 -13.26 -16.69
CA PHE A 153 -4.17 -11.85 -16.72
C PHE A 153 -3.69 -11.56 -18.14
N GLU A 154 -4.40 -10.70 -18.86
CA GLU A 154 -3.92 -10.20 -20.15
C GLU A 154 -2.53 -9.59 -19.93
N ILE A 155 -1.55 -10.13 -20.64
CA ILE A 155 -0.18 -9.63 -20.69
C ILE A 155 -0.23 -8.47 -21.70
N ASP A 156 -0.17 -7.25 -21.20
CA ASP A 156 0.30 -6.10 -22.00
C ASP A 156 1.82 -6.20 -22.19
#